data_AF-X0V308-F1
#
_entry.id   AF-X0V308-F1
#
_cell.length_a   1.000
_cell.length_b   1.000
_cell.length_c   1.000
_cell.angle_alpha   90.00
_cell.angle_beta   90.00
_cell.angle_gamma   90.00
#
_symmetry.space_group_name_H-M   'P 1'
#
loop_
_entity.id
_entity.type
_entity.pdbx_description
1 polymer ?
#
loop_
_entity_poly.entity_id
_entity_poly.type
_entity_poly.pdbx_seq_one_letter_code
_entity_poly.pdbx_strand_id
1 'polypeptide(L)'
;MKTGDQVRVISKLSKHEGQTGTIIKIVNGGYCRVKFAEDDELILNPKSLELVTMEPGDQVEVVDKHLDTFGSEGKIVDYNNNNIVKGEFRP
;
A
#
# COMPACT_ATOMS: atom_id res chain seq x y z
N MET A 1 8.42 8.71 -5.10
CA MET A 1 8.44 7.25 -5.01
C MET A 1 9.80 6.82 -4.47
N LYS A 2 9.79 6.17 -3.32
CA LYS A 2 10.94 5.60 -2.61
C LYS A 2 10.60 4.17 -2.16
N THR A 3 11.62 3.39 -1.82
CA THR A 3 11.42 2.09 -1.16
C THR A 3 10.57 2.27 0.11
N GLY A 4 9.60 1.38 0.32
CA GLY A 4 8.62 1.45 1.38
C GLY A 4 7.31 2.14 0.97
N ASP A 5 7.27 2.86 -0.16
CA ASP A 5 6.04 3.50 -0.65
C ASP A 5 4.98 2.46 -1.04
N GLN A 6 3.74 2.64 -0.55
CA GLN A 6 2.59 1.93 -1.12
C GLN A 6 2.20 2.58 -2.44
N VAL A 7 1.96 1.74 -3.44
CA VAL A 7 1.62 2.17 -4.78
C VAL A 7 0.50 1.31 -5.35
N ARG A 8 -0.40 1.94 -6.07
CA ARG A 8 -1.46 1.28 -6.83
C ARG A 8 -1.08 1.23 -8.30
N VAL A 9 -1.28 0.08 -8.93
CA VAL A 9 -1.02 -0.06 -10.38
C VAL A 9 -2.16 0.58 -11.16
N ILE A 10 -1.85 1.56 -12.01
CA ILE A 10 -2.82 2.24 -12.87
C ILE A 10 -2.67 1.86 -14.35
N SER A 11 -1.71 0.98 -14.67
CA SER A 11 -1.49 0.52 -16.03
C SER A 11 -2.55 -0.51 -16.44
N LYS A 12 -3.38 -0.13 -17.43
CA LYS A 12 -4.37 -1.00 -18.09
C LYS A 12 -3.81 -2.22 -18.81
N LEU A 13 -2.49 -2.24 -19.03
CA LEU A 13 -1.79 -3.35 -19.67
C LEU A 13 -1.25 -4.37 -18.65
N SER A 14 -1.36 -4.06 -17.35
CA SER A 14 -0.90 -4.95 -16.29
C SER A 14 -2.03 -5.86 -15.82
N LYS A 15 -1.73 -7.15 -15.59
CA LYS A 15 -2.64 -8.07 -14.89
C LYS A 15 -2.92 -7.64 -13.43
N HIS A 16 -2.13 -6.70 -12.92
CA HIS A 16 -2.25 -6.15 -11.57
C HIS A 16 -2.96 -4.78 -11.54
N GLU A 17 -3.61 -4.34 -12.62
CA GLU A 17 -4.35 -3.06 -12.62
C GLU A 17 -5.30 -2.97 -11.40
N GLY A 18 -5.23 -1.84 -10.69
CA GLY A 18 -6.02 -1.58 -9.49
C GLY A 18 -5.45 -2.19 -8.21
N GLN A 19 -4.48 -3.11 -8.29
CA GLN A 19 -3.88 -3.70 -7.10
C GLN A 19 -2.90 -2.75 -6.43
N THR A 20 -2.89 -2.78 -5.09
CA THR A 20 -1.94 -2.07 -4.25
C THR A 20 -0.79 -3.00 -3.88
N GLY A 21 0.43 -2.50 -4.03
CA GLY A 21 1.65 -3.17 -3.60
C GLY A 21 2.63 -2.21 -2.94
N THR A 22 3.75 -2.72 -2.46
CA THR A 22 4.79 -1.94 -1.79
C THR A 22 6.07 -1.93 -2.61
N ILE A 23 6.68 -0.75 -2.82
CA ILE A 23 7.98 -0.65 -3.48
C ILE A 23 9.05 -1.26 -2.56
N ILE A 24 9.64 -2.39 -2.95
CA ILE A 24 10.71 -3.05 -2.18
C ILE A 24 12.10 -2.65 -2.69
N LYS A 25 12.22 -2.19 -3.93
CA LYS A 25 13.50 -1.76 -4.52
C LYS A 25 13.30 -0.83 -5.71
N ILE A 26 14.15 0.19 -5.82
CA ILE A 26 14.29 0.96 -7.08
C ILE A 26 15.45 0.33 -7.86
N VAL A 27 15.19 -0.02 -9.12
CA VAL A 27 16.20 -0.61 -10.02
C VAL A 27 16.68 0.40 -11.06
N ASN A 28 17.82 0.10 -11.69
CA ASN A 28 18.46 1.01 -12.65
C ASN A 28 17.47 1.44 -13.76
N GLY A 29 17.49 2.73 -14.08
CA GLY A 29 16.51 3.35 -14.99
C GLY A 29 15.25 3.87 -14.31
N GLY A 30 15.18 3.87 -12.98
CA GLY A 30 14.08 4.46 -12.20
C GLY A 30 12.84 3.58 -12.10
N TYR A 31 12.92 2.32 -12.50
CA TYR A 31 11.83 1.36 -12.35
C TYR A 31 11.66 0.94 -10.88
N CYS A 32 10.44 0.61 -10.49
CA CYS A 32 10.08 0.21 -9.14
C CYS A 32 9.77 -1.28 -9.11
N ARG A 33 10.49 -2.04 -8.29
CA ARG A 33 10.13 -3.42 -7.94
C ARG A 33 9.09 -3.37 -6.83
N VAL A 34 7.88 -3.81 -7.13
CA VAL A 34 6.70 -3.76 -6.27
C VAL A 34 6.34 -5.18 -5.83
N LYS A 35 6.14 -5.38 -4.53
CA LYS A 35 5.64 -6.63 -3.94
C LYS A 35 4.15 -6.51 -3.63
N PHE A 36 3.37 -7.51 -4.02
CA PHE A 36 1.93 -7.64 -3.75
C PHE A 36 1.66 -8.68 -2.63
N ALA A 37 0.41 -8.77 -2.17
CA ALA A 37 0.02 -9.55 -0.98
C ALA A 37 0.27 -11.07 -1.08
N GLU A 38 0.37 -11.63 -2.29
CA GLU A 38 0.56 -13.08 -2.53
C GLU A 38 2.00 -13.45 -2.92
N ASP A 39 3.00 -12.74 -2.40
CA ASP A 39 4.43 -12.88 -2.76
C ASP A 39 4.76 -12.65 -4.26
N ASP A 40 3.80 -12.16 -5.04
CA ASP A 40 4.01 -11.71 -6.41
C ASP A 40 4.84 -10.43 -6.42
N GLU A 41 5.93 -10.43 -7.19
CA GLU A 41 6.79 -9.26 -7.37
C GLU A 41 6.86 -8.87 -8.84
N LEU A 42 6.72 -7.57 -9.11
CA LEU A 42 6.77 -7.06 -10.47
C LEU A 42 7.63 -5.80 -10.56
N ILE A 43 8.41 -5.69 -11.63
CA ILE A 43 9.13 -4.47 -11.96
C ILE A 43 8.23 -3.62 -12.85
N LEU A 44 7.82 -2.48 -12.35
CA LEU A 44 6.90 -1.55 -13.01
C LEU A 44 7.57 -0.20 -13.26
N ASN A 45 7.18 0.43 -14.37
CA ASN A 45 7.56 1.81 -14.61
C ASN A 45 6.84 2.70 -13.59
N PRO A 46 7.50 3.69 -12.96
CA PRO A 46 6.83 4.61 -12.05
C PRO A 46 5.64 5.34 -12.69
N LYS A 47 5.62 5.52 -14.02
CA LYS A 47 4.45 6.08 -14.74
C LYS A 47 3.21 5.16 -14.75
N SER A 48 3.41 3.89 -14.45
CA SER A 48 2.35 2.88 -14.33
C SER A 48 1.84 2.73 -12.90
N LEU A 49 2.34 3.55 -11.99
CA LEU A 49 2.08 3.50 -10.56
C LEU A 49 1.52 4.84 -10.10
N GLU A 50 0.58 4.77 -9.17
CA GLU A 50 0.08 5.92 -8.40
C GLU A 50 0.49 5.73 -6.95
N LEU A 51 0.95 6.80 -6.29
CA LEU A 51 1.30 6.71 -4.88
C LEU A 51 0.01 6.58 -4.07
N VAL A 52 -0.06 5.59 -3.19
CA VAL A 52 -1.12 5.53 -2.19
C VAL A 52 -0.64 6.35 -1.01
N THR A 53 -1.05 7.62 -0.97
CA THR A 53 -0.92 8.44 0.23
C THR A 53 -2.09 8.10 1.14
N MET A 54 -1.80 7.50 2.29
CA MET A 54 -2.74 7.49 3.40
C MET A 54 -2.73 8.88 4.04
N GLU A 55 -3.88 9.46 4.30
CA GLU A 55 -4.00 10.72 5.02
C GLU A 55 -4.65 10.52 6.40
N PRO A 56 -4.31 11.33 7.42
CA PRO A 56 -5.04 11.30 8.67
C PRO A 56 -6.50 11.66 8.41
N GLY A 57 -7.40 10.78 8.82
CA GLY A 57 -8.83 10.87 8.55
C GLY A 57 -9.35 9.79 7.59
N ASP A 58 -8.48 9.14 6.82
CA ASP A 58 -8.86 8.05 5.93
C ASP A 58 -9.44 6.88 6.72
N GLN A 59 -10.51 6.27 6.18
CA GLN A 59 -11.09 5.04 6.70
C GLN A 59 -10.25 3.83 6.29
N VAL A 60 -10.01 2.95 7.26
CA VAL A 60 -9.24 1.72 7.10
C VAL A 60 -9.93 0.57 7.82
N GLU A 61 -9.70 -0.64 7.35
CA GLU A 61 -10.18 -1.87 7.98
C GLU A 61 -8.98 -2.70 8.45
N VAL A 62 -9.08 -3.29 9.65
CA VAL A 62 -8.05 -4.20 10.16
C VAL A 62 -8.21 -5.58 9.51
N VAL A 63 -7.27 -5.93 8.65
CA VAL A 63 -7.28 -7.21 7.91
C VAL A 63 -6.46 -8.33 8.58
N ASP A 64 -5.74 -8.05 9.68
CA ASP A 64 -5.02 -9.08 10.43
C ASP A 64 -5.96 -9.81 11.38
N LYS A 65 -6.30 -11.05 11.01
CA LYS A 65 -7.21 -11.94 11.75
C LYS A 65 -6.75 -12.36 13.14
N HIS A 66 -5.49 -12.08 13.51
CA HIS A 66 -4.96 -12.40 14.83
C HIS A 66 -5.14 -11.26 15.83
N LEU A 67 -5.63 -10.09 15.38
CA LEU A 67 -5.98 -8.98 16.23
C LEU A 67 -7.44 -9.09 16.68
N ASP A 68 -7.72 -8.74 17.93
CA ASP A 68 -9.09 -8.68 18.46
C ASP A 68 -9.96 -7.65 17.72
N THR A 69 -9.32 -6.71 17.03
CA THR A 69 -9.94 -5.68 16.20
C THR A 69 -10.09 -6.09 14.73
N PHE A 70 -9.92 -7.38 14.39
CA PHE A 70 -10.08 -7.86 13.02
C PHE A 70 -11.48 -7.55 12.47
N GLY A 71 -11.53 -6.98 11.26
CA GLY A 71 -12.77 -6.54 10.63
C GLY A 71 -13.33 -5.22 11.19
N SER A 72 -12.68 -4.62 12.19
CA SER A 72 -13.07 -3.30 12.68
C SER A 72 -12.65 -2.21 11.69
N GLU A 73 -13.60 -1.34 11.37
CA GLU A 73 -13.33 -0.09 10.65
C GLU A 73 -12.81 0.98 11.62
N GLY A 74 -11.81 1.71 11.18
CA GLY A 74 -11.24 2.82 11.94
C GLY A 74 -10.82 3.98 11.04
N LYS A 75 -10.35 5.05 11.68
CA LYS A 75 -9.72 6.17 10.99
C LYS A 75 -8.24 6.23 11.31
N ILE A 76 -7.44 6.52 10.30
CA ILE A 76 -6.03 6.84 10.51
C ILE A 76 -5.96 8.16 11.29
N VAL A 77 -5.30 8.15 12.45
CA VAL A 77 -5.01 9.36 13.22
C VAL A 77 -3.58 9.80 12.98
N ASP A 78 -2.67 8.85 12.82
CA ASP A 78 -1.26 9.11 12.52
C ASP A 78 -0.65 7.94 11.75
N TYR A 79 0.21 8.25 10.79
CA TYR A 79 0.90 7.26 9.96
C TYR A 79 2.35 7.68 9.72
N ASN A 80 3.26 6.70 9.72
CA ASN A 80 4.68 6.94 9.46
C ASN A 80 5.20 5.87 8.51
N ASN A 81 5.82 6.30 7.41
CA ASN A 81 6.39 5.41 6.39
C ASN A 81 5.42 4.29 5.98
N ASN A 82 4.15 4.64 5.72
CA ASN A 82 3.05 3.74 5.33
C ASN A 82 2.68 2.64 6.34
N ASN A 83 3.08 2.81 7.59
CA ASN A 83 2.50 2.08 8.70
C ASN A 83 1.56 3.02 9.46
N ILE A 84 0.35 2.55 9.73
CA ILE A 84 -0.55 3.24 10.66
C ILE A 84 0.08 3.12 12.05
N VAL A 85 0.50 4.25 12.61
CA VAL A 85 1.10 4.30 13.95
C VAL A 85 0.00 4.52 14.99
N LYS A 86 -1.09 5.17 14.60
CA LYS A 86 -2.26 5.38 15.45
C LYS A 86 -3.53 5.37 14.61
N GLY A 87 -4.47 4.51 14.99
CA GLY A 87 -5.82 4.48 14.44
C GLY A 87 -6.87 4.57 15.54
N GLU A 88 -7.98 5.25 15.26
CA GLU A 88 -9.19 5.22 16.10
C GLU A 88 -10.15 4.19 15.51
N PHE A 89 -10.22 3.02 16.13
CA PHE A 89 -11.10 1.92 15.72
C PHE A 89 -12.36 1.91 16.56
N ARG A 90 -13.51 1.71 15.93
CA ARG A 90 -14.75 1.46 16.66
C ARG A 90 -14.81 -0.04 17.00
N PRO A 91 -15.20 -0.39 18.24
CA PRO A 91 -15.39 -1.79 18.63
C PRO A 91 -16.50 -2.45 17.83
#